data_AF-A0A0F3PK46-F1
#
_entry.id   AF-A0A0F3PK46-F1
#
_cell.length_a   1.000
_cell.length_b   1.000
_cell.length_c   1.000
_cell.angle_alpha   90.00
_cell.angle_beta   90.00
_cell.angle_gamma   90.00
#
_symmetry.space_group_name_H-M   'P 1'
#
loop_
_entity.id
_entity.type
_entity.pdbx_description
1 polymer ?
#
loop_
_entity_poly.entity_id
_entity_poly.type
_entity_poly.pdbx_seq_one_letter_code
_entity_poly.pdbx_strand_id
1 'polypeptide(L)'
;MSFEPSAAVFSSIEEVVRDAAEGKVFVLLDDEERENEGDLVALADRVSPEAINMMIRYGSGIVCLAFSEYHAKKLGLGLMSRRNANDGCPAFAESIDARHGITTGVSASDRAATILKAVSDDSSADDIVTPGHVFPIVANPGGVLKRGGHTEAGVDIAKLAGAAHAAVICELMNPDGTMARLPEIMEFASANGIKVTTIKKLREYLSSS
;
A
#
# COMPACT_ATOMS: atom_id res chain seq x y z
N MET A 1 13.64 -22.34 29.72
CA MET A 1 12.75 -22.83 28.65
C MET A 1 13.00 -21.95 27.44
N SER A 2 13.72 -22.47 26.45
CA SER A 2 13.96 -21.80 25.19
C SER A 2 12.65 -21.79 24.40
N PHE A 3 12.07 -20.61 24.20
CA PHE A 3 11.02 -20.41 23.21
C PHE A 3 11.68 -20.57 21.84
N GLU A 4 11.43 -21.68 21.16
CA GLU A 4 11.63 -21.74 19.72
C GLU A 4 10.53 -20.86 19.09
N PRO A 5 10.87 -19.92 18.18
CA PRO A 5 9.84 -19.18 17.48
C PRO A 5 9.05 -20.19 16.64
N SER A 6 7.73 -20.26 16.86
CA SER A 6 6.83 -20.87 15.89
C SER A 6 7.19 -20.30 14.52
N ALA A 7 7.52 -21.16 13.55
CA ALA A 7 7.68 -20.74 12.16
C ALA A 7 6.45 -19.90 11.80
N ALA A 8 6.64 -18.62 11.49
CA ALA A 8 5.55 -17.72 11.16
C ALA A 8 4.79 -18.31 9.96
N VAL A 9 3.50 -18.61 10.15
CA VAL A 9 2.67 -19.16 9.07
C VAL A 9 2.12 -17.99 8.27
N PHE A 10 2.70 -17.76 7.09
CA PHE A 10 2.22 -16.76 6.14
C PHE A 10 1.07 -17.30 5.27
N SER A 11 0.04 -16.48 5.08
CA SER A 11 -1.10 -16.79 4.22
C SER A 11 -0.68 -16.95 2.75
N SER A 12 -1.45 -17.75 2.01
CA SER A 12 -1.27 -17.90 0.57
C SER A 12 -1.62 -16.60 -0.16
N ILE A 13 -1.13 -16.43 -1.39
CA ILE A 13 -1.45 -15.25 -2.21
C ILE A 13 -2.93 -15.22 -2.54
N GLU A 14 -3.53 -16.36 -2.82
CA GLU A 14 -4.96 -16.52 -3.11
C GLU A 14 -5.83 -16.16 -1.90
N GLU A 15 -5.41 -16.54 -0.68
CA GLU A 15 -6.09 -16.16 0.54
C GLU A 15 -6.06 -14.66 0.79
N VAL A 16 -4.93 -14.01 0.51
CA VAL A 16 -4.78 -12.56 0.63
C VAL A 16 -5.59 -11.84 -0.44
N VAL A 17 -5.50 -12.29 -1.70
CA VAL A 17 -6.28 -11.73 -2.83
C VAL A 17 -7.78 -11.80 -2.56
N ARG A 18 -8.28 -12.90 -2.00
CA ARG A 18 -9.69 -13.05 -1.63
C ARG A 18 -10.13 -12.03 -0.58
N ASP A 19 -9.37 -11.88 0.51
CA ASP A 19 -9.72 -10.93 1.57
C ASP A 19 -9.57 -9.48 1.09
N ALA A 20 -8.52 -9.19 0.32
CA ALA A 20 -8.31 -7.89 -0.30
C ALA A 20 -9.48 -7.52 -1.23
N ALA A 21 -10.03 -8.50 -1.96
CA ALA A 21 -11.22 -8.29 -2.80
C ALA A 21 -12.50 -7.95 -2.04
N GLU A 22 -12.55 -8.28 -0.75
CA GLU A 22 -13.63 -7.89 0.16
C GLU A 22 -13.37 -6.53 0.84
N GLY A 23 -12.29 -5.83 0.47
CA GLY A 23 -11.90 -4.53 1.06
C GLY A 23 -11.17 -4.67 2.40
N LYS A 24 -10.72 -5.87 2.78
CA LYS A 24 -9.96 -6.09 4.02
C LYS A 24 -8.52 -5.63 3.86
N VAL A 25 -7.97 -5.09 4.96
CA VAL A 25 -6.54 -4.79 5.09
C VAL A 25 -5.76 -6.10 5.27
N PHE A 26 -4.57 -6.16 4.67
CA PHE A 26 -3.59 -7.24 4.84
C PHE A 26 -2.20 -6.66 5.06
N VAL A 27 -1.24 -7.48 5.49
CA VAL A 27 0.16 -7.07 5.62
C VAL A 27 1.03 -7.72 4.54
N LEU A 28 1.85 -6.91 3.88
CA LEU A 28 2.95 -7.38 3.04
C LEU A 28 4.27 -7.17 3.76
N LEU A 29 5.03 -8.26 3.93
CA LEU A 29 6.40 -8.22 4.39
C LEU A 29 7.38 -8.22 3.22
N ASP A 30 8.31 -7.29 3.29
CA ASP A 30 9.50 -7.18 2.45
C ASP A 30 10.61 -8.15 2.92
N ASP A 31 11.71 -8.24 2.15
CA ASP A 31 12.86 -9.10 2.48
C ASP A 31 13.66 -8.57 3.68
N GLU A 32 14.16 -9.44 4.54
CA GLU A 32 14.98 -9.07 5.70
C GLU A 32 16.25 -8.28 5.30
N GLU A 33 16.76 -8.48 4.07
CA GLU A 33 17.93 -7.77 3.54
C GLU A 33 17.60 -6.40 2.90
N ARG A 34 16.31 -6.03 2.76
CA ARG A 34 15.88 -4.76 2.15
C ARG A 34 15.45 -3.75 3.22
N GLU A 35 14.17 -3.69 3.55
CA GLU A 35 13.61 -2.79 4.57
C GLU A 35 13.33 -3.56 5.88
N ASN A 36 13.08 -4.88 5.78
CA ASN A 36 12.68 -5.73 6.89
C ASN A 36 11.44 -5.19 7.61
N GLU A 37 10.53 -4.58 6.85
CA GLU A 37 9.33 -3.90 7.32
C GLU A 37 8.08 -4.60 6.78
N GLY A 38 6.94 -4.32 7.41
CA GLY A 38 5.64 -4.75 6.92
C GLY A 38 4.72 -3.56 6.71
N ASP A 39 4.13 -3.48 5.53
CA ASP A 39 3.15 -2.45 5.20
C ASP A 39 1.73 -2.99 5.41
N LEU A 40 0.88 -2.18 6.01
CA LEU A 40 -0.57 -2.32 5.92
C LEU A 40 -1.00 -1.98 4.50
N VAL A 41 -1.74 -2.88 3.86
CA VAL A 41 -2.16 -2.75 2.46
C VAL A 41 -3.66 -2.91 2.32
N ALA A 42 -4.28 -2.06 1.51
CA ALA A 42 -5.66 -2.18 1.07
C ALA A 42 -5.75 -1.90 -0.44
N LEU A 43 -6.73 -2.48 -1.13
CA LEU A 43 -6.97 -2.16 -2.55
C LEU A 43 -7.61 -0.78 -2.65
N ALA A 44 -7.07 0.07 -3.53
CA ALA A 44 -7.40 1.49 -3.54
C ALA A 44 -8.87 1.78 -3.90
N ASP A 45 -9.45 0.99 -4.80
CA ASP A 45 -10.85 1.07 -5.23
C ASP A 45 -11.84 0.47 -4.22
N ARG A 46 -11.34 -0.18 -3.17
CA ARG A 46 -12.14 -0.81 -2.10
C ARG A 46 -11.80 -0.24 -0.73
N VAL A 47 -11.01 0.83 -0.68
CA VAL A 47 -10.54 1.39 0.59
C VAL A 47 -11.69 2.05 1.36
N SER A 48 -11.70 1.84 2.67
CA SER A 48 -12.69 2.45 3.57
C SER A 48 -12.04 3.46 4.54
N PRO A 49 -12.81 4.39 5.12
CA PRO A 49 -12.31 5.25 6.20
C PRO A 49 -11.75 4.48 7.38
N GLU A 50 -12.29 3.30 7.70
CA GLU A 50 -11.81 2.42 8.77
C GLU A 50 -10.43 1.86 8.46
N ALA A 51 -10.21 1.41 7.22
CA ALA A 51 -8.89 0.95 6.76
C ALA A 51 -7.85 2.08 6.84
N ILE A 52 -8.21 3.29 6.39
CA ILE A 52 -7.32 4.45 6.50
C ILE A 52 -7.07 4.83 7.97
N ASN A 53 -8.10 4.79 8.82
CA ASN A 53 -7.92 5.08 10.24
C ASN A 53 -7.00 4.05 10.91
N MET A 54 -7.09 2.77 10.53
CA MET A 54 -6.13 1.75 10.98
C MET A 54 -4.69 2.11 10.57
N MET A 55 -4.49 2.47 9.30
CA MET A 55 -3.17 2.91 8.80
C MET A 55 -2.64 4.15 9.54
N ILE A 56 -3.49 5.13 9.83
CA ILE A 56 -3.09 6.33 10.57
C ILE A 56 -2.76 6.02 12.04
N ARG A 57 -3.47 5.06 12.66
CA ARG A 57 -3.33 4.74 14.09
C ARG A 57 -2.16 3.81 14.38
N TYR A 58 -1.86 2.89 13.46
CA TYR A 58 -0.87 1.84 13.67
C TYR A 58 0.32 1.93 12.72
N GLY A 59 0.23 2.72 11.65
CA GLY A 59 1.32 2.94 10.71
C GLY A 59 2.07 4.25 10.94
N SER A 60 2.98 4.55 10.01
CA SER A 60 3.77 5.79 9.97
C SER A 60 2.92 7.07 9.83
N GLY A 61 1.67 6.93 9.37
CA GLY A 61 0.77 8.03 9.02
C GLY A 61 1.03 8.63 7.64
N ILE A 62 2.11 8.21 6.96
CA ILE A 62 2.41 8.54 5.57
C ILE A 62 1.67 7.54 4.67
N VAL A 63 0.37 7.78 4.53
CA VAL A 63 -0.51 6.94 3.71
C VAL A 63 -0.21 7.17 2.22
N CYS A 64 0.34 6.15 1.57
CA CYS A 64 0.76 6.23 0.19
C CYS A 64 -0.24 5.55 -0.74
N LEU A 65 -0.49 6.14 -1.91
CA LEU A 65 -1.29 5.56 -2.99
C LEU A 65 -0.34 4.97 -4.04
N ALA A 66 -0.10 3.66 -3.97
CA ALA A 66 0.65 2.94 -4.99
C ALA A 66 -0.25 2.67 -6.20
N PHE A 67 0.13 3.17 -7.37
CA PHE A 67 -0.66 2.98 -8.60
C PHE A 67 0.20 2.88 -9.86
N SER A 68 -0.39 2.42 -10.95
CA SER A 68 0.30 2.34 -12.25
C SER A 68 0.57 3.72 -12.86
N GLU A 69 1.54 3.81 -13.77
CA GLU A 69 1.82 5.01 -14.57
C GLU A 69 0.58 5.55 -15.33
N TYR A 70 -0.37 4.67 -15.70
CA TYR A 70 -1.66 5.08 -16.29
C TYR A 70 -2.42 6.08 -15.41
N HIS A 71 -2.51 5.83 -14.10
CA HIS A 71 -3.22 6.70 -13.16
C HIS A 71 -2.52 8.06 -13.04
N ALA A 72 -1.19 8.06 -12.90
CA ALA A 72 -0.41 9.29 -12.86
C ALA A 72 -0.61 10.14 -14.12
N LYS A 73 -0.56 9.52 -15.32
CA LYS A 73 -0.81 10.20 -16.61
C LYS A 73 -2.23 10.75 -16.71
N LYS A 74 -3.23 9.96 -16.31
CA LYS A 74 -4.65 10.35 -16.33
C LYS A 74 -4.93 11.57 -15.45
N LEU A 75 -4.31 11.62 -14.28
CA LEU A 75 -4.45 12.72 -13.33
C LEU A 75 -3.49 13.90 -13.61
N GLY A 76 -2.62 13.78 -14.60
CA GLY A 76 -1.63 14.81 -14.94
C GLY A 76 -0.54 15.01 -13.88
N LEU A 77 -0.25 13.99 -13.05
CA LEU A 77 0.67 14.09 -11.92
C LEU A 77 2.13 13.96 -12.37
N GLY A 78 2.95 14.95 -12.03
CA GLY A 78 4.40 14.88 -12.19
C GLY A 78 5.06 14.05 -11.09
N LEU A 79 6.21 13.45 -11.38
CA LEU A 79 7.07 12.89 -10.33
C LEU A 79 7.65 14.03 -9.49
N MET A 80 7.70 13.85 -8.17
CA MET A 80 8.39 14.79 -7.30
C MET A 80 9.86 14.90 -7.70
N SER A 81 10.41 16.12 -7.63
CA SER A 81 11.82 16.36 -7.91
C SER A 81 12.71 15.50 -7.00
N ARG A 82 13.61 14.72 -7.59
CA ARG A 82 14.55 13.88 -6.84
C ARG A 82 15.95 14.45 -6.89
N ARG A 83 16.59 14.56 -5.73
CA ARG A 83 18.03 14.80 -5.60
C ARG A 83 18.65 13.57 -4.95
N ASN A 84 19.71 13.02 -5.55
CA ASN A 84 20.43 11.81 -5.06
C ASN A 84 19.58 10.53 -5.01
N ALA A 85 18.57 10.37 -5.86
CA ALA A 85 17.82 9.12 -5.94
C ALA A 85 18.61 8.03 -6.69
N ASN A 86 18.45 6.79 -6.23
CA ASN A 86 18.84 5.60 -6.98
C ASN A 86 17.60 4.89 -7.53
N ASP A 87 17.80 3.85 -8.35
CA ASP A 87 16.73 3.08 -8.97
C ASP A 87 15.83 2.34 -7.95
N GLY A 88 16.28 2.19 -6.70
CA GLY A 88 15.52 1.57 -5.61
C GLY A 88 14.52 2.51 -4.93
N CYS A 89 14.73 3.82 -5.02
CA CYS A 89 13.89 4.82 -4.32
C CYS A 89 12.43 4.81 -4.84
N PRO A 90 11.43 4.87 -3.94
CA PRO A 90 10.03 4.98 -4.33
C PRO A 90 9.78 6.16 -5.25
N ALA A 91 8.90 5.95 -6.23
CA ALA A 91 8.59 6.94 -7.24
C ALA A 91 7.44 7.87 -6.87
N PHE A 92 7.65 8.66 -5.83
CA PHE A 92 6.67 9.66 -5.39
C PHE A 92 6.31 10.63 -6.51
N ALA A 93 5.00 10.78 -6.73
CA ALA A 93 4.40 11.86 -7.53
C ALA A 93 3.89 12.97 -6.61
N GLU A 94 3.52 14.11 -7.18
CA GLU A 94 2.93 15.23 -6.43
C GLU A 94 1.80 14.74 -5.50
N SER A 95 1.80 15.22 -4.25
CA SER A 95 0.76 14.82 -3.29
C SER A 95 -0.59 15.39 -3.68
N ILE A 96 -1.66 14.67 -3.34
CA ILE A 96 -3.01 14.93 -3.86
C ILE A 96 -4.06 15.00 -2.75
N ASP A 97 -5.10 15.79 -3.01
CA ASP A 97 -6.41 15.75 -2.36
C ASP A 97 -7.51 15.77 -3.43
N ALA A 98 -8.67 15.19 -3.15
CA ALA A 98 -9.84 15.38 -3.99
C ALA A 98 -10.28 16.85 -3.96
N ARG A 99 -10.69 17.39 -5.12
CA ARG A 99 -11.20 18.76 -5.21
C ARG A 99 -12.53 18.93 -4.46
N HIS A 100 -13.34 17.88 -4.43
CA HIS A 100 -14.71 17.91 -3.91
C HIS A 100 -14.97 16.70 -2.99
N GLY A 101 -15.96 16.83 -2.11
CA GLY A 101 -16.38 15.75 -1.21
C GLY A 101 -15.49 15.56 0.01
N ILE A 102 -14.55 16.48 0.26
CA ILE A 102 -13.66 16.50 1.43
C ILE A 102 -13.74 17.85 2.15
N THR A 103 -13.10 17.93 3.32
CA THR A 103 -12.97 19.17 4.11
C THR A 103 -11.55 19.72 4.02
N THR A 104 -10.64 19.22 4.85
CA THR A 104 -9.24 19.64 4.90
C THR A 104 -8.29 18.64 4.25
N GLY A 105 -8.78 17.46 3.85
CA GLY A 105 -7.98 16.41 3.19
C GLY A 105 -7.35 15.41 4.16
N VAL A 106 -7.10 15.81 5.41
CA VAL A 106 -6.27 15.00 6.33
C VAL A 106 -7.03 13.88 7.06
N SER A 107 -8.37 13.99 7.16
CA SER A 107 -9.20 13.02 7.90
C SER A 107 -9.16 11.64 7.23
N ALA A 108 -9.46 10.57 7.98
CA ALA A 108 -9.49 9.23 7.40
C ALA A 108 -10.53 9.13 6.26
N SER A 109 -11.69 9.75 6.43
CA SER A 109 -12.73 9.82 5.40
C SER A 109 -12.29 10.66 4.20
N ASP A 110 -11.61 11.79 4.42
CA ASP A 110 -11.14 12.68 3.36
C ASP A 110 -10.08 11.98 2.51
N ARG A 111 -9.09 11.33 3.15
CA ARG A 111 -8.06 10.55 2.43
C ARG A 111 -8.67 9.39 1.66
N ALA A 112 -9.63 8.65 2.25
CA ALA A 112 -10.34 7.58 1.54
C ALA A 112 -11.07 8.12 0.31
N ALA A 113 -11.79 9.25 0.43
CA ALA A 113 -12.47 9.89 -0.69
C ALA A 113 -11.49 10.35 -1.78
N THR A 114 -10.35 10.93 -1.39
CA THR A 114 -9.25 11.28 -2.31
C THR A 114 -8.74 10.06 -3.07
N ILE A 115 -8.46 8.95 -2.37
CA ILE A 115 -7.96 7.72 -3.00
C ILE A 115 -8.98 7.14 -3.98
N LEU A 116 -10.24 6.98 -3.55
CA LEU A 116 -11.31 6.47 -4.41
C LEU A 116 -11.49 7.34 -5.65
N LYS A 117 -11.45 8.67 -5.49
CA LYS A 117 -11.52 9.59 -6.62
C LYS A 117 -10.31 9.46 -7.53
N ALA A 118 -9.10 9.32 -7.01
CA ALA A 118 -7.88 9.21 -7.81
C ALA A 118 -7.83 7.95 -8.70
N VAL A 119 -8.46 6.84 -8.25
CA VAL A 119 -8.45 5.57 -8.99
C VAL A 119 -9.73 5.30 -9.79
N SER A 120 -10.73 6.17 -9.70
CA SER A 120 -11.98 6.02 -10.44
C SER A 120 -11.79 6.17 -11.96
N ASP A 121 -12.51 5.37 -12.74
CA ASP A 121 -12.48 5.39 -14.21
C ASP A 121 -12.98 6.72 -14.80
N ASP A 122 -13.87 7.41 -14.11
CA ASP A 122 -14.41 8.72 -14.52
C ASP A 122 -13.55 9.92 -14.08
N SER A 123 -12.48 9.69 -13.32
CA SER A 123 -11.64 10.75 -12.76
C SER A 123 -10.79 11.46 -13.81
N SER A 124 -10.43 12.70 -13.53
CA SER A 124 -9.59 13.53 -14.37
C SER A 124 -8.65 14.40 -13.53
N ALA A 125 -7.71 15.09 -14.18
CA ALA A 125 -6.87 16.08 -13.52
C ALA A 125 -7.68 17.19 -12.80
N ASP A 126 -8.87 17.52 -13.31
CA ASP A 126 -9.74 18.53 -12.70
C ASP A 126 -10.40 18.05 -11.40
N ASP A 127 -10.42 16.74 -11.11
CA ASP A 127 -10.96 16.21 -9.87
C ASP A 127 -9.96 16.26 -8.69
N ILE A 128 -8.69 16.58 -8.97
CA ILE A 128 -7.59 16.50 -8.01
C ILE A 128 -6.97 17.89 -7.79
N VAL A 129 -6.51 18.13 -6.56
CA VAL A 129 -5.75 19.31 -6.16
C VAL A 129 -4.35 18.86 -5.72
N THR A 130 -3.34 19.62 -6.15
CA THR A 130 -1.95 19.49 -5.70
C THR A 130 -1.49 20.80 -5.05
N PRO A 131 -0.71 20.76 -3.95
CA PRO A 131 -0.42 19.59 -3.12
C PRO A 131 -1.64 19.14 -2.27
N GLY A 132 -1.55 17.94 -1.68
CA GLY A 132 -2.54 17.41 -0.72
C GLY A 132 -1.97 16.39 0.28
N HIS A 133 -2.84 15.59 0.89
CA HIS A 133 -2.52 14.74 2.05
C HIS A 133 -2.41 13.24 1.77
N VAL A 134 -2.65 12.82 0.53
CA VAL A 134 -2.34 11.46 0.04
C VAL A 134 -1.10 11.53 -0.82
N PHE A 135 -0.19 10.55 -0.69
CA PHE A 135 1.12 10.55 -1.36
C PHE A 135 1.18 9.47 -2.44
N PRO A 136 0.96 9.81 -3.72
CA PRO A 136 1.00 8.80 -4.77
C PRO A 136 2.42 8.33 -5.06
N ILE A 137 2.58 7.03 -5.30
CA ILE A 137 3.83 6.40 -5.72
C ILE A 137 3.57 5.60 -6.99
N VAL A 138 4.32 5.90 -8.05
CA VAL A 138 4.18 5.22 -9.34
C VAL A 138 4.90 3.87 -9.30
N ALA A 139 4.15 2.78 -9.42
CA ALA A 139 4.71 1.44 -9.48
C ALA A 139 5.49 1.21 -10.79
N ASN A 140 6.58 0.44 -10.71
CA ASN A 140 7.29 -0.02 -11.88
C ASN A 140 6.37 -0.89 -12.77
N PRO A 141 6.30 -0.66 -14.09
CA PRO A 141 5.48 -1.46 -15.00
C PRO A 141 5.80 -2.97 -14.97
N GLY A 142 7.04 -3.34 -14.66
CA GLY A 142 7.48 -4.73 -14.50
C GLY A 142 7.08 -5.39 -13.17
N GLY A 143 6.35 -4.67 -12.31
CA GLY A 143 5.83 -5.19 -11.04
C GLY A 143 6.91 -5.69 -10.10
N VAL A 144 6.53 -6.59 -9.19
CA VAL A 144 7.43 -7.11 -8.16
C VAL A 144 8.60 -7.88 -8.73
N LEU A 145 8.48 -8.42 -9.95
CA LEU A 145 9.54 -9.13 -10.63
C LEU A 145 10.68 -8.19 -11.03
N LYS A 146 10.37 -6.93 -11.36
CA LYS A 146 11.36 -5.90 -11.69
C LYS A 146 11.85 -5.12 -10.48
N ARG A 147 10.95 -4.75 -9.55
CA ARG A 147 11.26 -4.06 -8.29
C ARG A 147 10.44 -4.69 -7.17
N GLY A 148 11.09 -5.38 -6.23
CA GLY A 148 10.43 -6.06 -5.11
C GLY A 148 10.07 -5.14 -3.94
N GLY A 149 9.42 -4.01 -4.19
CA GLY A 149 8.95 -3.10 -3.14
C GLY A 149 7.46 -3.23 -2.84
N HIS A 150 7.02 -2.69 -1.69
CA HIS A 150 5.61 -2.65 -1.29
C HIS A 150 4.70 -1.98 -2.33
N THR A 151 5.21 -0.95 -3.02
CA THR A 151 4.51 -0.27 -4.12
C THR A 151 4.09 -1.24 -5.23
N GLU A 152 5.05 -1.99 -5.78
CA GLU A 152 4.75 -2.95 -6.84
C GLU A 152 3.92 -4.11 -6.33
N ALA A 153 4.18 -4.58 -5.11
CA ALA A 153 3.49 -5.72 -4.53
C ALA A 153 2.00 -5.42 -4.28
N GLY A 154 1.66 -4.24 -3.76
CA GLY A 154 0.28 -3.81 -3.62
C GLY A 154 -0.44 -3.71 -4.98
N VAL A 155 0.21 -3.14 -5.99
CA VAL A 155 -0.35 -3.03 -7.36
C VAL A 155 -0.54 -4.41 -8.01
N ASP A 156 0.39 -5.34 -7.83
CA ASP A 156 0.27 -6.68 -8.40
C ASP A 156 -0.81 -7.51 -7.69
N ILE A 157 -0.98 -7.39 -6.36
CA ILE A 157 -2.13 -7.97 -5.66
C ILE A 157 -3.45 -7.37 -6.19
N ALA A 158 -3.50 -6.06 -6.43
CA ALA A 158 -4.67 -5.40 -7.02
C ALA A 158 -5.02 -5.98 -8.40
N LYS A 159 -4.01 -6.23 -9.25
CA LYS A 159 -4.21 -6.90 -10.56
C LYS A 159 -4.77 -8.32 -10.39
N LEU A 160 -4.18 -9.11 -9.49
CA LEU A 160 -4.66 -10.47 -9.20
C LEU A 160 -6.10 -10.49 -8.67
N ALA A 161 -6.50 -9.45 -7.94
CA ALA A 161 -7.85 -9.27 -7.42
C ALA A 161 -8.85 -8.65 -8.43
N GLY A 162 -8.44 -8.43 -9.69
CA GLY A 162 -9.27 -7.78 -10.71
C GLY A 162 -9.73 -6.37 -10.33
N ALA A 163 -8.91 -5.66 -9.55
CA ALA A 163 -9.18 -4.32 -9.01
C ALA A 163 -8.58 -3.23 -9.90
N ALA A 164 -8.68 -1.97 -9.49
CA ALA A 164 -8.17 -0.80 -10.21
C ALA A 164 -6.64 -0.69 -10.36
N HIS A 165 -5.88 -1.80 -10.26
CA HIS A 165 -4.40 -1.81 -10.39
C HIS A 165 -3.70 -0.77 -9.49
N ALA A 166 -4.27 -0.55 -8.30
CA ALA A 166 -3.81 0.41 -7.33
C ALA A 166 -4.08 -0.09 -5.91
N ALA A 167 -3.21 0.29 -4.98
CA ALA A 167 -3.27 -0.08 -3.57
C ALA A 167 -2.87 1.10 -2.69
N VAL A 168 -3.34 1.08 -1.45
CA VAL A 168 -2.92 1.99 -0.40
C VAL A 168 -1.96 1.23 0.50
N ILE A 169 -0.82 1.84 0.81
CA ILE A 169 0.22 1.25 1.66
C ILE A 169 0.60 2.22 2.79
N CYS A 170 0.93 1.67 3.96
CA CYS A 170 1.47 2.43 5.09
C CYS A 170 2.27 1.50 6.00
N GLU A 171 3.52 1.87 6.29
CA GLU A 171 4.47 1.07 7.05
C GLU A 171 4.02 0.92 8.51
N LEU A 172 3.99 -0.30 9.04
CA LEU A 172 3.55 -0.56 10.42
C LEU A 172 4.60 -0.09 11.43
N MET A 173 4.15 0.61 12.47
CA MET A 173 5.03 1.25 13.45
C MET A 173 4.63 0.85 14.88
N ASN A 174 5.63 0.61 15.71
CA ASN A 174 5.46 0.37 17.14
C ASN A 174 5.02 1.66 17.86
N PRO A 175 4.36 1.56 19.03
CA PRO A 175 3.94 2.73 19.81
C PRO A 175 5.08 3.66 20.23
N ASP A 176 6.32 3.18 20.29
CA ASP A 176 7.51 3.97 20.61
C ASP A 176 8.12 4.70 19.39
N GLY A 177 7.50 4.54 18.21
CA GLY A 177 7.94 5.15 16.95
C GLY A 177 8.99 4.33 16.19
N THR A 178 9.41 3.16 16.69
CA THR A 178 10.25 2.25 15.92
C THR A 178 9.43 1.47 14.90
N MET A 179 10.05 1.03 13.81
CA MET A 179 9.37 0.22 12.80
C MET A 179 9.08 -1.18 13.35
N ALA A 180 7.86 -1.67 13.15
CA ALA A 180 7.47 -3.01 13.57
C ALA A 180 8.24 -4.06 12.75
N ARG A 181 8.73 -5.11 13.42
CA ARG A 181 9.42 -6.23 12.76
C ARG A 181 8.54 -7.47 12.82
N LEU A 182 9.05 -8.58 12.26
CA LEU A 182 8.26 -9.80 12.10
C LEU A 182 7.51 -10.24 13.38
N PRO A 183 8.12 -10.28 14.57
CA PRO A 183 7.40 -10.68 15.78
C PRO A 183 6.22 -9.76 16.11
N GLU A 184 6.43 -8.44 16.07
CA GLU A 184 5.40 -7.45 16.39
C GLU A 184 4.30 -7.43 15.32
N ILE A 185 4.66 -7.60 14.05
CA ILE A 185 3.73 -7.70 12.92
C ILE A 185 2.83 -8.91 13.07
N MET A 186 3.38 -10.07 13.44
CA MET A 186 2.58 -11.29 13.65
C MET A 186 1.64 -11.17 14.85
N GLU A 187 2.09 -10.52 15.93
CA GLU A 187 1.22 -10.22 17.09
C GLU A 187 0.09 -9.27 16.70
N PHE A 188 0.42 -8.16 16.03
CA PHE A 188 -0.56 -7.19 15.53
C PHE A 188 -1.58 -7.84 14.59
N ALA A 189 -1.12 -8.63 13.64
CA ALA A 189 -1.97 -9.28 12.66
C ALA A 189 -2.92 -10.29 13.31
N SER A 190 -2.41 -11.09 14.25
CA SER A 190 -3.21 -12.03 15.04
C SER A 190 -4.30 -11.30 15.84
N ALA A 191 -3.92 -10.22 16.55
CA ALA A 191 -4.85 -9.45 17.37
C ALA A 191 -5.98 -8.77 16.58
N ASN A 192 -5.73 -8.44 15.31
CA ASN A 192 -6.68 -7.75 14.44
C ASN A 192 -7.35 -8.68 13.40
N GLY A 193 -7.01 -9.98 13.38
CA GLY A 193 -7.53 -10.92 12.38
C GLY A 193 -7.10 -10.59 10.95
N ILE A 194 -5.89 -10.05 10.79
CA ILE A 194 -5.33 -9.60 9.51
C ILE A 194 -4.41 -10.69 8.96
N LYS A 195 -4.47 -10.92 7.64
CA LYS A 195 -3.55 -11.85 6.97
C LYS A 195 -2.20 -11.21 6.71
N VAL A 196 -1.15 -12.01 6.85
CA VAL A 196 0.23 -11.62 6.54
C VAL A 196 0.76 -12.50 5.42
N THR A 197 1.34 -11.90 4.40
CA THR A 197 2.11 -12.61 3.37
C THR A 197 3.40 -11.87 3.03
N THR A 198 4.20 -12.39 2.11
CA THR A 198 5.52 -11.84 1.78
C THR A 198 5.63 -11.49 0.30
N ILE A 199 6.43 -10.48 -0.02
CA ILE A 199 6.78 -10.13 -1.40
C ILE A 199 7.46 -11.32 -2.09
N LYS A 200 8.26 -12.10 -1.36
CA LYS A 200 8.86 -13.35 -1.86
C LYS A 200 7.80 -14.34 -2.34
N LYS A 201 6.77 -14.63 -1.53
CA LYS A 201 5.65 -15.51 -1.92
C LYS A 201 4.93 -14.99 -3.15
N LEU A 202 4.72 -13.67 -3.26
CA LEU A 202 4.09 -13.07 -4.42
C LEU A 202 4.95 -13.23 -5.69
N ARG A 203 6.26 -13.03 -5.59
CA ARG A 203 7.20 -13.25 -6.70
C ARG A 203 7.20 -14.71 -7.16
N GLU A 204 7.21 -15.66 -6.23
CA GLU A 204 7.14 -17.10 -6.53
C GLU A 204 5.82 -17.46 -7.22
N TYR A 205 4.69 -16.94 -6.72
CA TYR A 205 3.37 -17.12 -7.31
C TYR A 205 3.30 -16.61 -8.76
N LEU A 206 3.78 -15.39 -9.01
CA LEU A 206 3.78 -14.78 -10.35
C LEU A 206 4.79 -15.40 -11.32
N SER A 207 5.86 -16.02 -10.83
CA SER A 207 6.84 -16.69 -11.68
C SER A 207 6.44 -18.12 -12.09
N SER A 208 5.45 -18.68 -11.38
CA SER A 208 4.97 -20.05 -11.58
C SER A 208 3.66 -20.12 -12.39
N SER A 209 3.10 -18.96 -12.73
CA SER A 209 1.83 -18.78 -13.47
C SER A 209 2.12 -18.37 -14.92
#